data_AF-A0A2G5HIX4-F1
#
_entry.id   AF-A0A2G5HIX4-F1
#
_cell.length_a   1.000
_cell.length_b   1.000
_cell.length_c   1.000
_cell.angle_alpha   90.00
_cell.angle_beta   90.00
_cell.angle_gamma   90.00
#
_symmetry.space_group_name_H-M   'P 1'
#
loop_
_entity.id
_entity.type
_entity.pdbx_description
1 polymer ?
#
loop_
_entity_poly.entity_id
_entity_poly.type
_entity_poly.pdbx_seq_one_letter_code
_entity_poly.pdbx_strand_id
1 'polypeptide(L)'
;MSQIRVAIVGASGEAGRSIVSGLLEQKTTFDISVFVRPGTEDKPIYATYKDQGISIVSYIPGDIEQLGSKLRNIDVLISAVTATAYDEQIPFIVAAKKAGVKRFLPSAYSTVQPPEGVSALRNHRQRILNEVLRNYLPYTYVEFGWWYQSIVPEIPSGRTGYLKLNFPVKENAIPGDGSARLAITDIWDVGRYIARIIADPRILNKSVFAYAEVHTVNGLYDIWDDVTKETVTRNYLNEEQIEEMISKGKAGIESGSPDLQAFANLHFQAPSPPAQPTPLSIHLRSLLSPTDMSSKIQKVLARQKAKIEEGDFYEAHQQLRTVANRYIKSDPPAAIDILHNGALMLLKAGEGGSGADLSIYLIDVYQKAEVKPDTASKARLLSLLRAFPLNEPGKKKFVTGIVEWSSKLGEFPAGDPELHHVIGSLYAEEGEVYDAERHLTLGTSDSAQVFADMEYTWYSDDEPSTASHYAARAVFPYLLIGNTRAANKALLLFTSRLSTSHPGLGVQSISSPSSDIRIYPSLPLLNFLGLLLLAVQRGSSDLFKQLKQHYAAHLKEVSAWDEPLLQIGEMYFGIKIPSQSNPMFDMMSSMLMGGSNPFAPKKREPAKVGQAAIAEKPGTPQPPAPGVD
;
A
#
# COMPACT_ATOMS: atom_id res chain seq x y z
N MET A 1 -24.34 -20.80 -11.34
CA MET A 1 -23.27 -20.62 -10.34
C MET A 1 -23.94 -20.56 -8.97
N SER A 2 -23.32 -21.07 -7.92
CA SER A 2 -23.83 -20.85 -6.56
C SER A 2 -23.81 -19.36 -6.22
N GLN A 3 -24.83 -18.87 -5.50
CA GLN A 3 -24.84 -17.49 -4.99
C GLN A 3 -23.61 -17.24 -4.10
N ILE A 4 -23.12 -16.01 -4.11
CA ILE A 4 -22.08 -15.53 -3.18
C ILE A 4 -22.75 -15.25 -1.84
N ARG A 5 -22.30 -15.91 -0.78
CA ARG A 5 -22.85 -15.73 0.57
C ARG A 5 -22.22 -14.52 1.24
N VAL A 6 -23.02 -13.49 1.49
CA VAL A 6 -22.59 -12.19 1.99
C VAL A 6 -23.14 -11.97 3.40
N ALA A 7 -22.24 -11.76 4.36
CA ALA A 7 -22.59 -11.30 5.70
C ALA A 7 -22.35 -9.79 5.82
N ILE A 8 -23.29 -9.05 6.42
CA ILE A 8 -23.20 -7.59 6.58
C ILE A 8 -23.37 -7.21 8.05
N VAL A 9 -22.39 -6.48 8.60
CA VAL A 9 -22.48 -5.86 9.92
C VAL A 9 -22.79 -4.37 9.74
N GLY A 10 -23.69 -3.82 10.55
CA GLY A 10 -24.06 -2.39 10.45
C GLY A 10 -25.11 -2.09 9.37
N ALA A 11 -25.88 -3.10 8.93
CA ALA A 11 -26.85 -2.97 7.85
C ALA A 11 -27.96 -1.92 8.09
N SER A 12 -28.24 -1.57 9.36
CA SER A 12 -29.25 -0.55 9.68
C SER A 12 -28.79 0.90 9.48
N GLY A 13 -27.48 1.13 9.32
CA GLY A 13 -26.90 2.45 9.08
C GLY A 13 -26.98 2.86 7.61
N GLU A 14 -26.61 4.10 7.30
CA GLU A 14 -26.81 4.71 5.98
C GLU A 14 -26.11 3.94 4.84
N ALA A 15 -24.80 3.69 4.97
CA ALA A 15 -24.07 2.85 4.02
C ALA A 15 -24.59 1.40 4.00
N GLY A 16 -24.94 0.85 5.18
CA GLY A 16 -25.46 -0.51 5.30
C GLY A 16 -26.76 -0.73 4.53
N ARG A 17 -27.69 0.22 4.61
CA ARG A 17 -28.97 0.20 3.88
C ARG A 17 -28.75 0.23 2.38
N SER A 18 -27.85 1.11 1.92
CA SER A 18 -27.46 1.19 0.52
C SER A 18 -26.87 -0.14 0.03
N ILE A 19 -25.94 -0.73 0.79
CA ILE A 19 -25.31 -2.01 0.46
C ILE A 19 -26.35 -3.13 0.37
N VAL A 20 -27.23 -3.27 1.36
CA VAL A 20 -28.31 -4.26 1.32
C VAL A 20 -29.16 -4.06 0.07
N SER A 21 -29.56 -2.82 -0.23
CA SER A 21 -30.38 -2.52 -1.41
C SER A 21 -29.67 -2.90 -2.72
N GLY A 22 -28.40 -2.52 -2.88
CA GLY A 22 -27.64 -2.80 -4.10
C GLY A 22 -27.38 -4.30 -4.32
N LEU A 23 -27.22 -5.08 -3.24
CA LEU A 23 -27.13 -6.54 -3.33
C LEU A 23 -28.48 -7.17 -3.68
N LEU A 24 -29.59 -6.65 -3.14
CA LEU A 24 -30.94 -7.09 -3.47
C LEU A 24 -31.36 -6.77 -4.91
N GLU A 25 -30.76 -5.79 -5.57
CA GLU A 25 -30.97 -5.57 -7.01
C GLU A 25 -30.43 -6.76 -7.85
N GLN A 26 -29.53 -7.58 -7.30
CA GLN A 26 -28.90 -8.73 -7.95
C GLN A 26 -29.20 -10.05 -7.21
N LYS A 27 -30.49 -10.31 -6.93
CA LYS A 27 -30.93 -11.45 -6.10
C LYS A 27 -30.42 -12.82 -6.53
N THR A 28 -30.20 -13.05 -7.83
CA THR A 28 -29.69 -14.34 -8.34
C THR A 28 -28.20 -14.54 -8.08
N THR A 29 -27.49 -13.49 -7.68
CA THR A 29 -26.03 -13.47 -7.45
C THR A 29 -25.67 -13.63 -5.99
N PHE A 30 -26.47 -13.08 -5.06
CA PHE A 30 -26.11 -12.97 -3.64
C PHE A 30 -27.11 -13.68 -2.72
N ASP A 31 -26.58 -14.36 -1.71
CA ASP A 31 -27.31 -14.84 -0.53
C ASP A 31 -26.90 -13.98 0.66
N ILE A 32 -27.86 -13.29 1.30
CA ILE A 32 -27.56 -12.17 2.20
C ILE A 32 -27.95 -12.51 3.64
N SER A 33 -27.01 -12.31 4.55
CA SER A 33 -27.21 -12.37 5.99
C SER A 33 -26.80 -11.05 6.65
N VAL A 34 -27.63 -10.54 7.56
CA VAL A 34 -27.36 -9.32 8.33
C VAL A 34 -27.08 -9.70 9.78
N PHE A 35 -25.94 -9.23 10.28
CA PHE A 35 -25.47 -9.49 11.64
C PHE A 35 -25.89 -8.33 12.56
N VAL A 36 -26.62 -8.67 13.62
CA VAL A 36 -27.23 -7.70 14.54
C VAL A 36 -26.80 -7.96 15.98
N ARG A 37 -26.73 -6.89 16.79
CA ARG A 37 -26.44 -7.02 18.22
C ARG A 37 -27.65 -7.66 18.94
N PRO A 38 -27.44 -8.34 20.07
CA PRO A 38 -28.51 -9.01 20.80
C PRO A 38 -29.54 -7.99 21.29
N GLY A 39 -30.82 -8.34 21.20
CA GLY A 39 -31.93 -7.47 21.59
C GLY A 39 -32.27 -6.38 20.58
N THR A 40 -31.71 -6.43 19.36
CA THR A 40 -32.03 -5.48 18.28
C THR A 40 -32.74 -6.10 17.09
N GLU A 41 -33.01 -7.40 17.13
CA GLU A 41 -33.59 -8.24 16.07
C GLU A 41 -34.98 -7.79 15.61
N ASP A 42 -35.71 -7.09 16.50
CA ASP A 42 -37.09 -6.66 16.30
C ASP A 42 -37.21 -5.20 15.85
N LYS A 43 -36.09 -4.52 15.56
CA LYS A 43 -36.14 -3.19 14.96
C LYS A 43 -36.91 -3.24 13.62
N PRO A 44 -37.76 -2.25 13.31
CA PRO A 44 -38.61 -2.27 12.11
C PRO A 44 -37.85 -2.57 10.80
N ILE A 45 -36.64 -2.03 10.67
CA ILE A 45 -35.78 -2.27 9.50
C ILE A 45 -35.44 -3.75 9.28
N TYR A 46 -35.25 -4.52 10.34
CA TYR A 46 -34.92 -5.95 10.23
C TYR A 46 -36.16 -6.79 9.98
N ALA A 47 -37.36 -6.33 10.36
CA ALA A 47 -38.60 -6.93 9.89
C ALA A 47 -38.71 -6.80 8.37
N THR A 48 -38.44 -5.61 7.82
CA THR A 48 -38.38 -5.40 6.36
C THR A 48 -37.35 -6.30 5.68
N TYR A 49 -36.17 -6.47 6.27
CA TYR A 49 -35.16 -7.39 5.72
C TYR A 49 -35.60 -8.86 5.76
N LYS A 50 -36.27 -9.31 6.83
CA LYS A 50 -36.87 -10.65 6.89
C LYS A 50 -37.90 -10.85 5.78
N ASP A 51 -38.78 -9.87 5.55
CA ASP A 51 -39.79 -9.91 4.47
C ASP A 51 -39.16 -9.96 3.07
N GLN A 52 -37.95 -9.40 2.93
CA GLN A 52 -37.15 -9.46 1.71
C GLN A 52 -36.34 -10.76 1.55
N GLY A 53 -36.45 -11.70 2.50
CA GLY A 53 -35.76 -12.99 2.50
C GLY A 53 -34.33 -12.95 3.06
N ILE A 54 -33.94 -11.88 3.76
CA ILE A 54 -32.61 -11.74 4.35
C ILE A 54 -32.57 -12.43 5.71
N SER A 55 -31.54 -13.24 5.94
CA SER A 55 -31.32 -13.89 7.23
C SER A 55 -30.82 -12.89 8.27
N ILE A 56 -31.47 -12.83 9.43
CA ILE A 56 -31.02 -12.00 10.56
C ILE A 56 -30.28 -12.87 11.57
N VAL A 57 -29.00 -12.55 11.79
CA VAL A 57 -28.09 -13.33 12.63
C VAL A 57 -27.66 -12.50 13.83
N SER A 58 -28.17 -12.84 15.02
CA SER A 58 -27.72 -12.21 16.26
C SER A 58 -26.28 -12.65 16.60
N TYR A 59 -25.44 -11.74 17.12
CA TYR A 59 -24.09 -12.03 17.59
C TYR A 59 -23.76 -11.30 18.90
N ILE A 60 -22.87 -11.86 19.71
CA ILE A 60 -22.36 -11.23 20.93
C ILE A 60 -21.11 -10.41 20.59
N PRO A 61 -21.10 -9.07 20.81
CA PRO A 61 -19.91 -8.25 20.57
C PRO A 61 -18.69 -8.76 21.33
N GLY A 62 -17.55 -8.87 20.63
CA GLY A 62 -16.29 -9.33 21.21
C GLY A 62 -16.14 -10.85 21.36
N ASP A 63 -17.20 -11.64 21.21
CA ASP A 63 -17.12 -13.11 21.27
C ASP A 63 -16.65 -13.69 19.93
N ILE A 64 -15.34 -13.85 19.81
CA ILE A 64 -14.67 -14.33 18.58
C ILE A 64 -15.09 -15.76 18.23
N GLU A 65 -15.32 -16.64 19.22
CA GLU A 65 -15.66 -18.04 18.97
C GLU A 65 -17.10 -18.16 18.45
N GLN A 66 -18.04 -17.46 19.08
CA GLN A 66 -19.42 -17.39 18.58
C GLN A 66 -19.46 -16.76 17.18
N LEU A 67 -18.76 -15.64 16.97
CA LEU A 67 -18.65 -15.01 15.66
C LEU A 67 -18.07 -15.98 14.62
N GLY A 68 -17.00 -16.69 14.95
CA GLY A 68 -16.37 -17.66 14.07
C GLY A 68 -17.32 -18.79 13.66
N SER A 69 -18.15 -19.28 14.59
CA SER A 69 -19.17 -20.29 14.29
C SER A 69 -20.23 -19.79 13.29
N LYS A 70 -20.66 -18.53 13.43
CA LYS A 70 -21.68 -17.88 12.58
C LYS A 70 -21.13 -17.45 11.22
N LEU A 71 -19.83 -17.21 11.12
CA LEU A 71 -19.14 -16.83 9.88
C LEU A 71 -18.70 -18.04 9.04
N ARG A 72 -18.90 -19.27 9.51
CA ARG A 72 -18.65 -20.46 8.69
C ARG A 72 -19.50 -20.38 7.44
N ASN A 73 -18.92 -20.78 6.31
CA ASN A 73 -19.60 -20.77 5.02
C ASN A 73 -19.96 -19.36 4.49
N ILE A 74 -19.40 -18.29 5.03
CA ILE A 74 -19.53 -16.95 4.43
C ILE A 74 -18.42 -16.74 3.39
N ASP A 75 -18.77 -16.30 2.20
CA ASP A 75 -17.80 -15.97 1.15
C ASP A 75 -17.27 -14.55 1.32
N VAL A 76 -18.16 -13.59 1.60
CA VAL A 76 -17.82 -12.17 1.75
C VAL A 76 -18.40 -11.63 3.05
N LEU A 77 -17.55 -11.06 3.91
CA LEU A 77 -17.98 -10.32 5.10
C LEU A 77 -17.78 -8.82 4.87
N ILE A 78 -18.86 -8.04 4.96
CA ILE A 78 -18.88 -6.60 4.77
C ILE A 78 -19.14 -5.91 6.10
N SER A 79 -18.22 -5.03 6.48
CA SER A 79 -18.43 -4.11 7.59
C SER A 79 -18.95 -2.77 7.06
N ALA A 80 -20.07 -2.31 7.62
CA ALA A 80 -20.70 -1.01 7.36
C ALA A 80 -20.94 -0.23 8.66
N VAL A 81 -19.99 -0.33 9.59
CA VAL A 81 -20.03 0.39 10.87
C VAL A 81 -19.61 1.86 10.72
N THR A 82 -20.09 2.71 11.62
CA THR A 82 -19.75 4.14 11.67
C THR A 82 -18.34 4.39 12.21
N ALA A 83 -17.80 5.59 12.03
CA ALA A 83 -16.47 5.99 12.50
C ALA A 83 -16.26 5.76 14.01
N THR A 84 -17.32 5.91 14.81
CA THR A 84 -17.32 5.66 16.26
C THR A 84 -17.16 4.19 16.66
N ALA A 85 -17.39 3.26 15.73
CA ALA A 85 -17.41 1.82 15.98
C ALA A 85 -16.36 1.06 15.15
N TYR A 86 -15.35 1.76 14.62
CA TYR A 86 -14.34 1.13 13.77
C TYR A 86 -13.53 0.04 14.47
N ASP A 87 -13.16 0.22 15.74
CA ASP A 87 -12.43 -0.80 16.51
C ASP A 87 -13.26 -2.07 16.75
N GLU A 88 -14.60 -1.99 16.68
CA GLU A 88 -15.47 -3.17 16.77
C GLU A 88 -15.30 -4.13 15.59
N GLN A 89 -14.60 -3.73 14.53
CA GLN A 89 -14.28 -4.59 13.39
C GLN A 89 -13.20 -5.62 13.73
N ILE A 90 -12.37 -5.37 14.75
CA ILE A 90 -11.22 -6.23 15.08
C ILE A 90 -11.67 -7.66 15.43
N PRO A 91 -12.65 -7.90 16.34
CA PRO A 91 -13.17 -9.25 16.59
C PRO A 91 -13.71 -9.94 15.33
N PHE A 92 -14.35 -9.21 14.43
CA PHE A 92 -14.84 -9.76 13.15
C PHE A 92 -13.71 -10.19 12.23
N ILE A 93 -12.60 -9.44 12.17
CA ILE A 93 -11.42 -9.80 11.37
C ILE A 93 -10.85 -11.14 11.85
N VAL A 94 -10.63 -11.27 13.16
CA VAL A 94 -10.07 -12.50 13.75
C VAL A 94 -11.03 -13.67 13.55
N ALA A 95 -12.32 -13.48 13.81
CA ALA A 95 -13.34 -14.51 13.63
C ALA A 95 -13.50 -14.94 12.16
N ALA A 96 -13.48 -13.99 11.22
CA ALA A 96 -13.58 -14.24 9.78
C ALA A 96 -12.39 -15.07 9.28
N LYS A 97 -11.17 -14.77 9.76
CA LYS A 97 -9.99 -15.56 9.44
C LYS A 97 -10.12 -17.00 9.95
N LYS A 98 -10.52 -17.19 11.21
CA LYS A 98 -10.76 -18.53 11.78
C LYS A 98 -11.85 -19.31 11.03
N ALA A 99 -12.89 -18.62 10.58
CA ALA A 99 -14.01 -19.22 9.87
C ALA A 99 -13.74 -19.51 8.38
N GLY A 100 -12.61 -19.05 7.83
CA GLY A 100 -12.26 -19.24 6.43
C GLY A 100 -13.03 -18.34 5.46
N VAL A 101 -13.43 -17.14 5.89
CA VAL A 101 -14.08 -16.15 5.01
C VAL A 101 -13.16 -15.79 3.84
N LYS A 102 -13.70 -15.80 2.63
CA LYS A 102 -12.90 -15.63 1.39
C LYS A 102 -12.59 -14.18 1.05
N ARG A 103 -13.32 -13.21 1.59
CA ARG A 103 -13.09 -11.78 1.39
C ARG A 103 -13.71 -10.95 2.52
N PHE A 104 -12.94 -10.02 3.08
CA PHE A 104 -13.43 -9.03 4.03
C PHE A 104 -13.40 -7.61 3.45
N LEU A 105 -14.48 -6.86 3.61
CA LEU A 105 -14.57 -5.45 3.25
C LEU A 105 -14.62 -4.63 4.56
N PRO A 106 -13.51 -4.03 4.99
CA PRO A 106 -13.53 -3.12 6.14
C PRO A 106 -14.35 -1.87 5.82
N SER A 107 -14.99 -1.29 6.83
CA SER A 107 -15.75 -0.05 6.71
C SER A 107 -14.78 1.11 6.46
N ALA A 108 -14.85 1.68 5.25
CA ALA A 108 -13.99 2.79 4.83
C ALA A 108 -14.67 3.77 3.86
N TYR A 109 -15.95 3.57 3.53
CA TYR A 109 -16.76 4.14 2.43
C TYR A 109 -16.87 5.68 2.39
N SER A 110 -15.75 6.38 2.42
CA SER A 110 -15.63 7.82 2.58
C SER A 110 -14.52 8.32 1.66
N THR A 111 -13.98 9.50 1.96
CA THR A 111 -12.99 10.20 1.16
C THR A 111 -11.62 9.53 1.24
N VAL A 112 -10.89 9.58 0.12
CA VAL A 112 -9.45 9.30 0.12
C VAL A 112 -8.78 10.43 0.88
N GLN A 113 -8.05 10.10 1.95
CA GLN A 113 -7.33 11.08 2.76
C GLN A 113 -5.82 10.82 2.67
N PRO A 114 -4.99 11.89 2.63
CA PRO A 114 -3.55 11.77 2.65
C PRO A 114 -3.04 10.94 3.84
N PRO A 115 -1.92 10.23 3.66
CA PRO A 115 -1.41 9.22 4.59
C PRO A 115 -0.90 9.77 5.94
N GLU A 116 -0.60 11.07 6.06
CA GLU A 116 -0.20 11.69 7.33
C GLU A 116 -0.60 13.18 7.41
N GLY A 117 -0.56 13.75 8.62
CA GLY A 117 -0.64 15.19 8.87
C GLY A 117 -2.04 15.82 8.75
N VAL A 118 -2.95 15.19 8.01
CA VAL A 118 -4.25 15.78 7.71
C VAL A 118 -5.34 15.22 8.63
N SER A 119 -5.70 13.91 8.62
CA SER A 119 -6.88 13.41 9.36
C SER A 119 -6.69 12.21 10.31
N ALA A 120 -7.15 12.35 11.56
CA ALA A 120 -7.16 11.27 12.55
C ALA A 120 -8.10 10.10 12.16
N LEU A 121 -9.14 10.38 11.35
CA LEU A 121 -10.04 9.35 10.82
C LEU A 121 -9.32 8.40 9.85
N ARG A 122 -8.37 8.92 9.06
CA ARG A 122 -7.52 8.12 8.15
C ARG A 122 -6.65 7.12 8.92
N ASN A 123 -6.10 7.53 10.06
CA ASN A 123 -5.28 6.68 10.92
C ASN A 123 -6.10 5.53 11.50
N HIS A 124 -7.34 5.80 11.92
CA HIS A 124 -8.24 4.78 12.43
C HIS A 124 -8.59 3.76 11.33
N ARG A 125 -8.94 4.21 10.12
CA ARG A 125 -9.17 3.31 8.97
C ARG A 125 -7.93 2.50 8.60
N GLN A 126 -6.74 3.12 8.62
CA GLN A 126 -5.48 2.42 8.36
C GLN A 126 -5.22 1.32 9.39
N ARG A 127 -5.51 1.57 10.67
CA ARG A 127 -5.36 0.57 11.74
C ARG A 127 -6.18 -0.67 11.44
N ILE A 128 -7.45 -0.49 11.07
CA ILE A 128 -8.33 -1.62 10.71
C ILE A 128 -7.80 -2.36 9.50
N LEU A 129 -7.37 -1.65 8.44
CA LEU A 129 -6.77 -2.29 7.26
C LEU A 129 -5.49 -3.08 7.64
N ASN A 130 -4.65 -2.53 8.52
CA ASN A 130 -3.47 -3.22 9.01
C ASN A 130 -3.83 -4.50 9.78
N GLU A 131 -4.90 -4.49 10.59
CA GLU A 131 -5.39 -5.69 11.27
C GLU A 131 -5.85 -6.78 10.28
N VAL A 132 -6.53 -6.39 9.19
CA VAL A 132 -6.90 -7.32 8.10
C VAL A 132 -5.66 -7.96 7.48
N LEU A 133 -4.66 -7.14 7.16
CA LEU A 133 -3.40 -7.58 6.55
C LEU A 133 -2.61 -8.50 7.49
N ARG A 134 -2.47 -8.13 8.77
CA ARG A 134 -1.79 -8.93 9.81
C ARG A 134 -2.40 -10.31 10.00
N ASN A 135 -3.72 -10.42 9.84
CA ASN A 135 -4.44 -11.70 9.92
C ASN A 135 -4.39 -12.50 8.62
N TYR A 136 -3.73 -12.01 7.56
CA TYR A 136 -3.71 -12.64 6.24
C TYR A 136 -5.14 -12.97 5.75
N LEU A 137 -6.08 -12.08 6.03
CA LEU A 137 -7.48 -12.21 5.62
C LEU A 137 -7.62 -11.59 4.23
N PRO A 138 -8.06 -12.33 3.21
CA PRO A 138 -8.24 -11.73 1.89
C PRO A 138 -9.26 -10.59 1.95
N TYR A 139 -9.05 -9.51 1.21
CA TYR A 139 -9.80 -8.28 1.43
C TYR A 139 -10.09 -7.50 0.14
N THR A 140 -11.00 -6.54 0.22
CA THR A 140 -11.09 -5.44 -0.74
C THR A 140 -11.37 -4.16 0.05
N TYR A 141 -10.51 -3.15 -0.10
CA TYR A 141 -10.66 -1.86 0.59
C TYR A 141 -11.32 -0.87 -0.37
N VAL A 142 -12.48 -0.30 -0.01
CA VAL A 142 -13.28 0.51 -0.94
C VAL A 142 -13.57 1.90 -0.38
N GLU A 143 -13.30 2.92 -1.18
CA GLU A 143 -13.55 4.33 -0.87
C GLU A 143 -14.43 4.95 -1.96
N PHE A 144 -15.29 5.90 -1.56
CA PHE A 144 -16.34 6.47 -2.43
C PHE A 144 -16.29 8.00 -2.56
N GLY A 145 -15.27 8.65 -2.00
CA GLY A 145 -15.22 10.10 -1.99
C GLY A 145 -16.26 10.68 -1.04
N TRP A 146 -16.76 11.86 -1.38
CA TRP A 146 -17.80 12.57 -0.64
C TRP A 146 -19.18 12.01 -0.98
N TRP A 147 -20.03 11.83 0.02
CA TRP A 147 -21.43 11.51 -0.23
C TRP A 147 -22.20 12.79 -0.57
N TYR A 148 -22.99 12.75 -1.63
CA TYR A 148 -23.81 13.90 -2.06
C TYR A 148 -24.64 14.46 -0.90
N GLN A 149 -25.23 13.56 -0.10
CA GLN A 149 -26.08 13.88 1.04
C GLN A 149 -25.36 14.59 2.20
N SER A 150 -24.01 14.60 2.22
CA SER A 150 -23.21 15.34 3.20
C SER A 150 -22.98 16.80 2.81
N ILE A 151 -23.23 17.16 1.55
CA ILE A 151 -22.94 18.49 0.98
C ILE A 151 -24.18 19.17 0.39
N VAL A 152 -25.37 18.63 0.67
CA VAL A 152 -26.65 19.24 0.29
C VAL A 152 -26.82 20.58 1.02
N PRO A 153 -27.00 21.70 0.29
CA PRO A 153 -27.22 22.99 0.92
C PRO A 153 -28.64 23.10 1.52
N GLU A 154 -28.73 23.82 2.62
CA GLU A 154 -29.96 24.48 3.04
C GLU A 154 -30.33 25.57 2.03
N ILE A 155 -31.61 25.63 1.68
CA ILE A 155 -32.19 26.71 0.88
C ILE A 155 -33.32 27.38 1.66
N PRO A 156 -33.71 28.63 1.35
CA PRO A 156 -34.71 29.39 2.11
C PRO A 156 -36.02 28.65 2.36
N SER A 157 -36.51 27.85 1.41
CA SER A 157 -37.74 27.07 1.55
C SER A 157 -37.61 25.82 2.44
N GLY A 158 -36.39 25.41 2.81
CA GLY A 158 -36.12 24.22 3.62
C GLY A 158 -36.37 22.88 2.91
N ARG A 159 -36.84 22.87 1.66
CA ARG A 159 -37.27 21.64 0.96
C ARG A 159 -36.12 20.68 0.62
N THR A 160 -34.86 21.03 0.81
CA THR A 160 -33.71 20.12 0.66
C THR A 160 -33.38 19.35 1.94
N GLY A 161 -34.01 19.70 3.07
CA GLY A 161 -33.68 19.13 4.38
C GLY A 161 -33.83 17.61 4.46
N TYR A 162 -34.79 17.03 3.75
CA TYR A 162 -35.03 15.58 3.75
C TYR A 162 -33.92 14.76 3.07
N LEU A 163 -33.06 15.40 2.28
CA LEU A 163 -31.93 14.76 1.58
C LEU A 163 -30.65 14.75 2.44
N LYS A 164 -30.61 15.53 3.53
CA LYS A 164 -29.42 15.68 4.35
C LYS A 164 -29.20 14.44 5.23
N LEU A 165 -27.94 14.03 5.34
CA LEU A 165 -27.54 13.08 6.37
C LEU A 165 -27.59 13.75 7.74
N ASN A 166 -27.91 12.97 8.77
CA ASN A 166 -27.79 13.39 10.16
C ASN A 166 -26.31 13.38 10.61
N PHE A 167 -25.50 14.22 9.97
CA PHE A 167 -24.08 14.40 10.25
C PHE A 167 -23.86 15.88 10.58
N PRO A 168 -23.24 16.22 11.72
CA PRO A 168 -23.31 17.58 12.27
C PRO A 168 -22.25 18.51 11.65
N VAL A 169 -22.34 18.72 10.34
CA VAL A 169 -21.54 19.68 9.58
C VAL A 169 -22.18 21.06 9.63
N LYS A 170 -21.34 22.10 9.62
CA LYS A 170 -21.78 23.50 9.60
C LYS A 170 -22.60 23.77 8.33
N GLU A 171 -23.74 24.41 8.49
CA GLU A 171 -24.68 24.69 7.40
C GLU A 171 -24.01 25.49 6.28
N ASN A 172 -24.24 25.01 5.05
CA ASN A 172 -23.75 25.58 3.80
C ASN A 172 -22.26 25.96 3.80
N ALA A 173 -21.45 25.25 4.59
CA ALA A 173 -20.04 25.55 4.77
C ALA A 173 -19.26 25.26 3.49
N ILE A 174 -18.46 26.25 3.08
CA ILE A 174 -17.57 26.18 1.92
C ILE A 174 -16.13 26.34 2.40
N PRO A 175 -15.32 25.28 2.45
CA PRO A 175 -13.92 25.40 2.86
C PRO A 175 -13.10 26.25 1.90
N GLY A 176 -12.34 27.21 2.44
CA GLY A 176 -11.51 28.11 1.64
C GLY A 176 -12.35 28.95 0.69
N ASP A 177 -11.98 28.96 -0.59
CA ASP A 177 -12.70 29.65 -1.66
C ASP A 177 -13.73 28.76 -2.39
N GLY A 178 -13.87 27.49 -1.98
CA GLY A 178 -14.79 26.53 -2.60
C GLY A 178 -14.40 26.06 -4.00
N SER A 179 -13.20 26.38 -4.48
CA SER A 179 -12.72 26.02 -5.82
C SER A 179 -12.11 24.61 -5.91
N ALA A 180 -11.84 23.99 -4.77
CA ALA A 180 -11.28 22.63 -4.70
C ALA A 180 -12.25 21.61 -5.32
N ARG A 181 -11.71 20.71 -6.14
CA ARG A 181 -12.47 19.62 -6.77
C ARG A 181 -12.64 18.45 -5.80
N LEU A 182 -13.87 17.97 -5.70
CA LEU A 182 -14.30 16.88 -4.84
C LEU A 182 -14.86 15.76 -5.71
N ALA A 183 -14.36 14.54 -5.51
CA ALA A 183 -15.01 13.34 -6.01
C ALA A 183 -16.24 13.06 -5.15
N ILE A 184 -17.40 12.94 -5.79
CA ILE A 184 -18.70 12.78 -5.13
C ILE A 184 -19.42 11.52 -5.62
N THR A 185 -20.20 10.93 -4.74
CA THR A 185 -21.01 9.72 -4.99
C THR A 185 -22.34 9.86 -4.28
N ASP A 186 -23.44 9.47 -4.93
CA ASP A 186 -24.71 9.31 -4.24
C ASP A 186 -24.65 8.11 -3.29
N ILE A 187 -25.09 8.26 -2.05
CA ILE A 187 -25.01 7.17 -1.07
C ILE A 187 -25.74 5.90 -1.54
N TRP A 188 -26.80 5.99 -2.33
CA TRP A 188 -27.53 4.83 -2.84
C TRP A 188 -26.79 4.09 -3.95
N ASP A 189 -25.84 4.75 -4.62
CA ASP A 189 -24.95 4.10 -5.59
C ASP A 189 -23.78 3.35 -4.93
N VAL A 190 -23.44 3.66 -3.67
CA VAL A 190 -22.41 2.92 -2.89
C VAL A 190 -22.70 1.42 -2.90
N GLY A 191 -23.95 1.02 -2.62
CA GLY A 191 -24.35 -0.38 -2.60
C GLY A 191 -24.28 -1.05 -3.97
N ARG A 192 -24.65 -0.34 -5.04
CA ARG A 192 -24.56 -0.84 -6.42
C ARG A 192 -23.11 -1.05 -6.85
N TYR A 193 -22.23 -0.13 -6.51
CA TYR A 193 -20.80 -0.29 -6.73
C TYR A 193 -20.25 -1.47 -5.94
N ILE A 194 -20.59 -1.59 -4.65
CA ILE A 194 -20.16 -2.72 -3.83
C ILE A 194 -20.62 -4.06 -4.41
N ALA A 195 -21.87 -4.17 -4.85
CA ALA A 195 -22.37 -5.39 -5.48
C ALA A 195 -21.53 -5.79 -6.71
N ARG A 196 -21.21 -4.83 -7.60
CA ARG A 196 -20.34 -5.06 -8.76
C ARG A 196 -18.91 -5.42 -8.37
N ILE A 197 -18.37 -4.73 -7.36
CA ILE A 197 -17.03 -4.92 -6.81
C ILE A 197 -16.89 -6.35 -6.26
N ILE A 198 -17.77 -6.77 -5.34
CA ILE A 198 -17.61 -8.07 -4.70
C ILE A 198 -17.86 -9.25 -5.63
N ALA A 199 -18.62 -9.06 -6.71
CA ALA A 199 -18.79 -10.05 -7.78
C ALA A 199 -17.54 -10.20 -8.67
N ASP A 200 -16.64 -9.21 -8.71
CA ASP A 200 -15.42 -9.26 -9.51
C ASP A 200 -14.30 -10.00 -8.73
N PRO A 201 -13.78 -11.14 -9.23
CA PRO A 201 -12.67 -11.83 -8.60
C PRO A 201 -11.34 -11.07 -8.73
N ARG A 202 -11.18 -10.19 -9.73
CA ARG A 202 -9.90 -9.51 -10.05
C ARG A 202 -9.50 -8.47 -9.00
N ILE A 203 -10.46 -8.00 -8.22
CA ILE A 203 -10.25 -6.96 -7.21
C ILE A 203 -10.02 -7.52 -5.80
N LEU A 204 -9.84 -8.84 -5.68
CA LEU A 204 -9.38 -9.45 -4.44
C LEU A 204 -7.98 -8.91 -4.09
N ASN A 205 -7.79 -8.56 -2.83
CA ASN A 205 -6.59 -7.94 -2.26
C ASN A 205 -6.22 -6.63 -2.98
N LYS A 206 -7.23 -5.83 -3.33
CA LYS A 206 -7.07 -4.49 -3.94
C LYS A 206 -7.76 -3.42 -3.12
N SER A 207 -7.25 -2.20 -3.28
CA SER A 207 -7.98 -0.99 -2.92
C SER A 207 -8.68 -0.44 -4.16
N VAL A 208 -9.93 0.00 -4.00
CA VAL A 208 -10.76 0.56 -5.06
C VAL A 208 -11.24 1.93 -4.60
N PHE A 209 -10.96 2.95 -5.41
CA PHE A 209 -11.57 4.26 -5.26
C PHE A 209 -12.58 4.42 -6.41
N ALA A 210 -13.86 4.52 -6.07
CA ALA A 210 -14.94 4.71 -7.03
C ALA A 210 -15.64 6.04 -6.73
N TYR A 211 -16.05 6.76 -7.77
CA TYR A 211 -16.84 7.97 -7.63
C TYR A 211 -17.76 8.14 -8.84
N ALA A 212 -18.85 8.90 -8.66
CA ALA A 212 -19.78 9.20 -9.74
C ALA A 212 -19.29 10.42 -10.55
N GLU A 213 -19.05 11.53 -9.85
CA GLU A 213 -18.72 12.81 -10.49
C GLU A 213 -17.60 13.55 -9.74
N VAL A 214 -17.08 14.61 -10.37
CA VAL A 214 -16.10 15.51 -9.76
C VAL A 214 -16.58 16.94 -9.91
N HIS A 215 -16.85 17.61 -8.79
CA HIS A 215 -17.36 18.98 -8.75
C HIS A 215 -16.65 19.83 -7.69
N THR A 216 -16.76 21.14 -7.79
CA THR A 216 -16.41 22.07 -6.72
C THR A 216 -17.63 22.33 -5.85
N VAL A 217 -17.45 22.75 -4.59
CA VAL A 217 -18.60 23.10 -3.73
C VAL A 217 -19.40 24.26 -4.34
N ASN A 218 -18.70 25.26 -4.90
CA ASN A 218 -19.34 26.35 -5.63
C ASN A 218 -20.16 25.85 -6.81
N GLY A 219 -19.58 25.00 -7.66
CA GLY A 219 -20.28 24.45 -8.82
C GLY A 219 -21.51 23.63 -8.44
N LEU A 220 -21.47 22.90 -7.32
CA LEU A 220 -22.65 22.21 -6.79
C LEU A 220 -23.71 23.20 -6.32
N TYR A 221 -23.34 24.28 -5.63
CA TYR A 221 -24.30 25.27 -5.17
C TYR A 221 -24.90 26.06 -6.32
N ASP A 222 -24.14 26.30 -7.40
CA ASP A 222 -24.66 26.89 -8.64
C ASP A 222 -25.71 25.98 -9.29
N ILE A 223 -25.48 24.66 -9.30
CA ILE A 223 -26.49 23.68 -9.77
C ILE A 223 -27.73 23.72 -8.89
N TRP A 224 -27.57 23.82 -7.57
CA TRP A 224 -28.70 23.95 -6.65
C TRP A 224 -29.46 25.25 -6.87
N ASP A 225 -28.77 26.37 -7.08
CA ASP A 225 -29.39 27.66 -7.40
C ASP A 225 -30.25 27.55 -8.67
N ASP A 226 -29.72 26.90 -9.70
CA ASP A 226 -30.45 26.72 -10.96
C ASP A 226 -31.63 25.73 -10.84
N VAL A 227 -31.45 24.58 -10.18
CA VAL A 227 -32.50 23.56 -10.08
C VAL A 227 -33.62 24.02 -9.15
N THR A 228 -33.29 24.71 -8.06
CA THR A 228 -34.27 25.16 -7.08
C THR A 228 -34.88 26.51 -7.45
N LYS A 229 -34.18 27.32 -8.24
CA LYS A 229 -34.53 28.74 -8.46
C LYS A 229 -34.52 29.55 -7.17
N GLU A 230 -33.74 29.11 -6.17
CA GLU A 230 -33.51 29.79 -4.89
C GLU A 230 -32.01 30.00 -4.71
N THR A 231 -31.60 31.08 -4.05
CA THR A 231 -30.17 31.33 -3.81
C THR A 231 -29.69 30.65 -2.53
N VAL A 232 -28.76 29.71 -2.65
CA VAL A 232 -28.03 29.08 -1.56
C VAL A 232 -27.11 30.11 -0.90
N THR A 233 -27.25 30.29 0.41
CA THR A 233 -26.31 31.08 1.21
C THR A 233 -24.95 30.38 1.25
N ARG A 234 -23.89 31.07 0.82
CA ARG A 234 -22.52 30.54 0.75
C ARG A 234 -21.72 30.94 1.99
N ASN A 235 -21.43 29.98 2.88
CA ASN A 235 -20.72 30.24 4.13
C ASN A 235 -19.25 29.82 4.01
N TYR A 236 -18.41 30.70 3.47
CA TYR A 236 -16.97 30.44 3.33
C TYR A 236 -16.29 30.33 4.70
N LEU A 237 -15.46 29.30 4.85
CA LEU A 237 -14.62 29.08 6.03
C LEU A 237 -13.18 29.45 5.69
N ASN A 238 -12.63 30.40 6.43
CA ASN A 238 -11.21 30.74 6.28
C ASN A 238 -10.31 29.69 6.94
N GLU A 239 -9.00 29.80 6.70
CA GLU A 239 -7.99 28.86 7.22
C GLU A 239 -8.05 28.75 8.75
N GLU A 240 -8.09 29.87 9.46
CA GLU A 240 -8.14 29.92 10.93
C GLU A 240 -9.36 29.18 11.51
N GLN A 241 -10.54 29.38 10.92
CA GLN A 241 -11.77 28.69 11.32
C GLN A 241 -11.67 27.18 11.07
N ILE A 242 -11.08 26.77 9.94
CA ILE A 242 -10.87 25.35 9.61
C ILE A 242 -9.88 24.74 10.61
N GLU A 243 -8.76 25.42 10.90
CA GLU A 243 -7.76 24.97 11.87
C GLU A 243 -8.33 24.83 13.29
N GLU A 244 -9.17 25.78 13.72
CA GLU A 244 -9.85 25.72 15.02
C GLU A 244 -10.78 24.51 15.11
N MET A 245 -11.58 24.26 14.06
CA MET A 245 -12.44 23.08 13.98
C MET A 245 -11.59 21.80 14.05
N ILE A 246 -10.52 21.72 13.26
CA ILE A 246 -9.60 20.59 13.27
C ILE A 246 -9.03 20.33 14.68
N SER A 247 -8.60 21.39 15.36
CA SER A 247 -8.05 21.30 16.71
C SER A 247 -9.08 20.75 17.71
N LYS A 248 -10.32 21.27 17.68
CA LYS A 248 -11.43 20.75 18.50
C LYS A 248 -11.76 19.29 18.19
N GLY A 249 -11.77 18.93 16.91
CA GLY A 249 -12.00 17.56 16.46
C GLY A 249 -10.93 16.58 16.97
N LYS A 250 -9.65 16.97 16.89
CA LYS A 250 -8.53 16.17 17.42
C LYS A 250 -8.65 15.97 18.93
N ALA A 251 -8.89 17.05 19.69
CA ALA A 251 -9.07 16.97 21.13
C ALA A 251 -10.25 16.04 21.53
N GLY A 252 -11.35 16.09 20.79
CA GLY A 252 -12.51 15.21 21.02
C GLY A 252 -12.26 13.73 20.69
N ILE A 253 -11.33 13.42 19.79
CA ILE A 253 -10.88 12.04 19.56
C ILE A 253 -9.94 11.56 20.67
N GLU A 254 -9.02 12.43 21.10
CA GLU A 254 -8.02 12.10 22.11
C GLU A 254 -8.62 11.87 23.51
N SER A 255 -9.80 12.41 23.79
CA SER A 255 -10.50 12.18 25.06
C SER A 255 -11.06 10.76 25.25
N GLY A 256 -10.91 9.87 24.25
CA GLY A 256 -11.21 8.43 24.37
C GLY A 256 -12.68 8.04 24.18
N SER A 257 -13.56 8.98 23.80
CA SER A 257 -14.96 8.71 23.43
C SER A 257 -15.45 9.74 22.42
N PRO A 258 -14.91 9.73 21.18
CA PRO A 258 -15.29 10.70 20.17
C PRO A 258 -16.76 10.57 19.80
N ASP A 259 -17.47 11.70 19.84
CA ASP A 259 -18.81 11.81 19.29
C ASP A 259 -18.77 12.14 17.79
N LEU A 260 -19.94 12.18 17.15
CA LEU A 260 -20.05 12.53 15.73
C LEU A 260 -19.58 13.96 15.44
N GLN A 261 -19.64 14.88 16.41
CA GLN A 261 -19.20 16.25 16.25
C GLN A 261 -17.67 16.32 16.13
N ALA A 262 -16.94 15.56 16.94
CA ALA A 262 -15.49 15.46 16.84
C ALA A 262 -15.05 14.99 15.44
N PHE A 263 -15.77 14.01 14.86
CA PHE A 263 -15.51 13.56 13.48
C PHE A 263 -15.94 14.59 12.43
N ALA A 264 -17.06 15.29 12.62
CA ALA A 264 -17.53 16.33 11.70
C ALA A 264 -16.58 17.54 11.66
N ASN A 265 -15.95 17.88 12.78
CA ASN A 265 -14.95 18.93 12.86
C ASN A 265 -13.67 18.60 12.05
N LEU A 266 -13.40 17.32 11.82
CA LEU A 266 -12.30 16.83 10.99
C LEU A 266 -12.70 16.65 9.52
N HIS A 267 -13.95 16.95 9.16
CA HIS A 267 -14.49 16.73 7.82
C HIS A 267 -13.93 17.74 6.80
N PHE A 268 -13.55 18.94 7.25
CA PHE A 268 -12.99 20.02 6.41
C PHE A 268 -11.48 19.96 6.22
N GLN A 269 -10.85 18.90 6.69
CA GLN A 269 -9.48 18.55 6.32
C GLN A 269 -9.44 18.23 4.84
N ALA A 270 -8.99 19.21 4.05
CA ALA A 270 -8.96 19.13 2.61
C ALA A 270 -8.33 17.80 2.15
N PRO A 271 -9.02 16.98 1.35
CA PRO A 271 -8.31 16.10 0.46
C PRO A 271 -7.57 17.01 -0.52
N SER A 272 -6.23 16.91 -0.56
CA SER A 272 -5.50 17.40 -1.72
C SER A 272 -6.15 16.82 -2.99
N PRO A 273 -6.19 17.55 -4.12
CA PRO A 273 -6.60 16.94 -5.38
C PRO A 273 -5.77 15.66 -5.57
N PRO A 274 -6.33 14.60 -6.17
CA PRO A 274 -5.60 13.35 -6.32
C PRO A 274 -4.35 13.64 -7.18
N ALA A 275 -3.19 13.73 -6.53
CA ALA A 275 -2.03 13.11 -7.13
C ALA A 275 -2.45 11.66 -7.39
N GLN A 276 -2.15 11.16 -8.59
CA GLN A 276 -2.40 9.77 -9.00
C GLN A 276 -2.23 8.83 -7.82
N PRO A 277 -3.08 7.79 -7.65
CA PRO A 277 -3.13 6.97 -6.43
C PRO A 277 -1.72 6.60 -5.96
N THR A 278 -1.19 7.41 -5.05
CA THR A 278 0.10 7.21 -4.41
C THR A 278 -0.13 6.04 -3.50
N PRO A 279 0.44 4.88 -3.82
CA PRO A 279 0.10 3.75 -3.02
C PRO A 279 0.92 3.88 -1.72
N LEU A 280 0.22 3.51 -0.64
CA LEU A 280 0.59 3.50 0.77
C LEU A 280 2.00 4.03 1.09
N SER A 281 2.15 5.36 1.19
CA SER A 281 3.29 5.90 1.92
C SER A 281 3.10 5.52 3.39
N ILE A 282 3.96 4.63 3.86
CA ILE A 282 4.16 4.33 5.26
C ILE A 282 4.64 5.60 5.94
N HIS A 283 3.75 6.15 6.74
CA HIS A 283 3.96 7.34 7.50
C HIS A 283 3.78 6.95 8.97
N LEU A 284 4.87 7.15 9.69
CA LEU A 284 5.30 6.38 10.85
C LEU A 284 5.36 7.22 12.13
N ARG A 285 4.54 8.26 12.21
CA ARG A 285 4.58 9.18 13.36
C ARG A 285 3.56 8.93 14.48
N SER A 286 2.69 7.91 14.38
CA SER A 286 1.59 7.73 15.37
C SER A 286 1.62 6.42 16.19
N LEU A 287 2.66 5.59 16.09
CA LEU A 287 2.71 4.29 16.80
C LEU A 287 3.57 4.29 18.08
N LEU A 288 4.06 5.45 18.49
CA LEU A 288 4.58 5.65 19.83
C LEU A 288 3.43 6.16 20.71
N SER A 289 2.43 5.31 21.00
CA SER A 289 1.87 5.42 22.34
C SER A 289 2.99 4.95 23.29
N PRO A 290 3.22 5.64 24.41
CA PRO A 290 4.14 5.14 25.42
C PRO A 290 3.57 3.81 25.89
N THR A 291 4.15 2.71 25.39
CA THR A 291 4.27 1.49 26.19
C THR A 291 4.81 1.96 27.53
N ASP A 292 4.20 1.49 28.61
CA ASP A 292 4.38 1.96 29.99
C ASP A 292 5.87 2.07 30.36
N MET A 293 6.47 3.21 29.99
CA MET A 293 7.90 3.44 30.06
C MET A 293 8.20 3.70 31.52
N SER A 294 8.92 2.77 32.14
CA SER A 294 9.26 2.85 33.55
C SER A 294 9.70 4.27 33.91
N SER A 295 9.15 4.82 35.00
CA SER A 295 9.47 6.15 35.51
C SER A 295 10.97 6.40 35.67
N LYS A 296 11.76 5.33 35.83
CA LYS A 296 13.23 5.36 35.86
C LYS A 296 13.84 5.69 34.50
N ILE A 297 13.35 5.11 33.42
CA ILE A 297 13.86 5.35 32.05
C ILE A 297 13.48 6.76 31.59
N GLN A 298 12.26 7.20 31.89
CA GLN A 298 11.82 8.57 31.61
C GLN A 298 12.74 9.62 32.26
N LYS A 299 13.13 9.41 33.53
CA LYS A 299 14.09 10.28 34.22
C LYS A 299 15.47 10.28 33.58
N VAL A 300 15.94 9.11 33.13
CA VAL A 300 17.22 9.03 32.40
C VAL A 300 17.13 9.85 31.12
N LEU A 301 16.11 9.64 30.29
CA LEU A 301 15.94 10.36 29.02
C LEU A 301 15.80 11.87 29.22
N ALA A 302 15.03 12.31 30.22
CA ALA A 302 14.88 13.73 30.55
C ALA A 302 16.22 14.38 30.94
N ARG A 303 17.05 13.68 31.72
CA ARG A 303 18.40 14.16 32.07
C ARG A 303 19.32 14.24 30.86
N GLN A 304 19.28 13.25 29.96
CA GLN A 304 20.10 13.29 28.75
C GLN A 304 19.64 14.38 27.79
N LYS A 305 18.32 14.64 27.72
CA LYS A 305 17.77 15.75 26.96
C LYS A 305 18.31 17.10 27.44
N ALA A 306 18.31 17.35 28.75
CA ALA A 306 18.86 18.58 29.32
C ALA A 306 20.35 18.78 28.96
N LYS A 307 21.15 17.71 29.04
CA LYS A 307 22.57 17.75 28.63
C LYS A 307 22.75 18.09 27.15
N ILE A 308 21.94 17.52 26.28
CA ILE A 308 21.97 17.82 24.85
C ILE A 308 21.57 19.29 24.61
N GLU A 309 20.58 19.80 25.35
CA GLU A 309 20.17 21.22 25.29
C GLU A 309 21.27 22.16 25.82
N GLU A 310 22.11 21.70 26.76
CA GLU A 310 23.29 22.42 27.28
C GLU A 310 24.54 22.30 26.38
N GLY A 311 24.50 21.49 25.32
CA GLY A 311 25.62 21.27 24.39
C GLY A 311 26.60 20.15 24.81
N ASP A 312 26.30 19.42 25.89
CA ASP A 312 27.11 18.31 26.41
C ASP A 312 26.88 16.99 25.63
N PHE A 313 27.01 17.04 24.31
CA PHE A 313 26.63 15.93 23.41
C PHE A 313 27.44 14.65 23.64
N TYR A 314 28.76 14.77 23.79
CA TYR A 314 29.65 13.62 24.02
C TYR A 314 29.29 12.89 25.33
N GLU A 315 29.11 13.65 26.40
CA GLU A 315 28.78 13.11 27.71
C GLU A 315 27.39 12.46 27.70
N ALA A 316 26.42 13.07 26.99
CA ALA A 316 25.10 12.50 26.80
C ALA A 316 25.16 11.16 26.02
N HIS A 317 25.92 11.12 24.93
CA HIS A 317 26.14 9.91 24.12
C HIS A 317 26.75 8.77 24.95
N GLN A 318 27.85 9.02 25.67
CA GLN A 318 28.51 8.00 26.49
C GLN A 318 27.60 7.49 27.63
N GLN A 319 26.82 8.38 28.24
CA GLN A 319 25.86 7.99 29.28
C GLN A 319 24.72 7.14 28.71
N LEU A 320 24.13 7.54 27.57
CA LEU A 320 23.10 6.75 26.89
C LEU A 320 23.59 5.33 26.58
N ARG A 321 24.79 5.22 26.02
CA ARG A 321 25.42 3.92 25.69
C ARG A 321 25.65 3.07 26.94
N THR A 322 26.17 3.67 28.01
CA THR A 322 26.43 2.99 29.28
C THR A 322 25.16 2.49 29.94
N VAL A 323 24.10 3.31 29.96
CA VAL A 323 22.82 2.92 30.57
C VAL A 323 22.15 1.84 29.73
N ALA A 324 22.09 1.98 28.40
CA ALA A 324 21.53 0.96 27.52
C ALA A 324 22.19 -0.41 27.75
N ASN A 325 23.53 -0.46 27.83
CA ASN A 325 24.28 -1.70 28.04
C ASN A 325 23.90 -2.45 29.33
N ARG A 326 23.47 -1.73 30.38
CA ARG A 326 23.00 -2.35 31.64
C ARG A 326 21.68 -3.10 31.45
N TYR A 327 20.86 -2.70 30.50
CA TYR A 327 19.53 -3.24 30.27
C TYR A 327 19.50 -4.33 29.18
N ILE A 328 20.49 -4.42 28.30
CA ILE A 328 20.48 -5.36 27.15
C ILE A 328 20.15 -6.81 27.55
N LYS A 329 20.69 -7.31 28.67
CA LYS A 329 20.43 -8.70 29.11
C LYS A 329 19.22 -8.83 30.02
N SER A 330 18.93 -7.83 30.84
CA SER A 330 17.91 -7.91 31.88
C SER A 330 16.53 -7.44 31.42
N ASP A 331 16.49 -6.46 30.50
CA ASP A 331 15.29 -5.83 29.98
C ASP A 331 15.59 -5.22 28.59
N PRO A 332 15.62 -6.05 27.53
CA PRO A 332 15.88 -5.58 26.17
C PRO A 332 14.95 -4.47 25.68
N PRO A 333 13.62 -4.48 25.95
CA PRO A 333 12.74 -3.36 25.63
C PRO A 333 13.22 -2.01 26.19
N ALA A 334 13.65 -1.97 27.46
CA ALA A 334 14.21 -0.75 28.05
C ALA A 334 15.47 -0.26 27.32
N ALA A 335 16.38 -1.17 26.95
CA ALA A 335 17.58 -0.83 26.18
C ALA A 335 17.23 -0.26 24.80
N ILE A 336 16.24 -0.87 24.13
CA ILE A 336 15.73 -0.42 22.83
C ILE A 336 15.19 1.00 22.91
N ASP A 337 14.36 1.30 23.93
CA ASP A 337 13.77 2.63 24.04
C ASP A 337 14.81 3.69 24.43
N ILE A 338 15.81 3.35 25.25
CA ILE A 338 16.94 4.26 25.55
C ILE A 338 17.73 4.58 24.28
N LEU A 339 18.10 3.56 23.50
CA LEU A 339 18.90 3.73 22.28
C LEU A 339 18.13 4.48 21.21
N HIS A 340 16.86 4.14 20.97
CA HIS A 340 16.02 4.80 19.99
C HIS A 340 15.83 6.30 20.31
N ASN A 341 15.38 6.62 21.52
CA ASN A 341 15.15 8.01 21.91
C ASN A 341 16.47 8.79 22.00
N GLY A 342 17.52 8.18 22.52
CA GLY A 342 18.86 8.77 22.59
C GLY A 342 19.43 9.14 21.21
N ALA A 343 19.38 8.19 20.27
CA ALA A 343 19.80 8.42 18.89
C ALA A 343 18.99 9.54 18.24
N LEU A 344 17.66 9.52 18.40
CA LEU A 344 16.78 10.53 17.81
C LEU A 344 17.05 11.94 18.34
N MET A 345 17.33 12.08 19.65
CA MET A 345 17.68 13.38 20.25
C MET A 345 19.00 13.92 19.68
N LEU A 346 20.03 13.08 19.56
CA LEU A 346 21.33 13.47 19.03
C LEU A 346 21.26 13.81 17.53
N LEU A 347 20.57 12.99 16.73
CA LEU A 347 20.35 13.26 15.31
C LEU A 347 19.66 14.61 15.10
N LYS A 348 18.61 14.91 15.88
CA LYS A 348 17.89 16.20 15.82
C LYS A 348 18.72 17.39 16.30
N ALA A 349 19.71 17.16 17.17
CA ALA A 349 20.64 18.18 17.62
C ALA A 349 21.78 18.45 16.62
N GLY A 350 21.81 17.76 15.47
CA GLY A 350 22.88 17.89 14.48
C GLY A 350 24.10 17.01 14.76
N GLU A 351 24.07 16.21 15.83
CA GLU A 351 25.14 15.28 16.23
C GLU A 351 25.02 13.96 15.46
N GLY A 352 25.24 14.05 14.14
CA GLY A 352 25.07 12.95 13.19
C GLY A 352 25.87 11.69 13.57
N GLY A 353 27.17 11.84 13.87
CA GLY A 353 28.04 10.72 14.23
C GLY A 353 27.60 10.00 15.52
N SER A 354 27.26 10.75 16.57
CA SER A 354 26.80 10.20 17.85
C SER A 354 25.43 9.52 17.72
N GLY A 355 24.51 10.15 16.98
CA GLY A 355 23.21 9.58 16.65
C GLY A 355 23.30 8.32 15.78
N ALA A 356 24.25 8.28 14.84
CA ALA A 356 24.52 7.13 14.00
C ALA A 356 25.07 5.95 14.81
N ASP A 357 26.02 6.17 15.72
CA ASP A 357 26.54 5.12 16.61
C ASP A 357 25.43 4.45 17.42
N LEU A 358 24.55 5.25 18.05
CA LEU A 358 23.43 4.71 18.81
C LEU A 358 22.39 4.00 17.93
N SER A 359 22.17 4.48 16.70
CA SER A 359 21.27 3.82 15.74
C SER A 359 21.81 2.46 15.29
N ILE A 360 23.12 2.36 15.03
CA ILE A 360 23.78 1.08 14.71
C ILE A 360 23.75 0.16 15.94
N TYR A 361 23.99 0.70 17.13
CA TYR A 361 23.92 -0.10 18.36
C TYR A 361 22.50 -0.62 18.64
N LEU A 362 21.47 0.14 18.27
CA LEU A 362 20.08 -0.33 18.32
C LEU A 362 19.85 -1.55 17.43
N ILE A 363 20.43 -1.59 16.22
CA ILE A 363 20.37 -2.77 15.34
C ILE A 363 21.04 -3.98 15.99
N ASP A 364 22.22 -3.80 16.59
CA ASP A 364 22.90 -4.88 17.31
C ASP A 364 22.02 -5.45 18.44
N VAL A 365 21.30 -4.58 19.16
CA VAL A 365 20.36 -5.00 20.21
C VAL A 365 19.16 -5.72 19.60
N TYR A 366 18.61 -5.25 18.47
CA TYR A 366 17.53 -5.95 17.76
C TYR A 366 17.95 -7.35 17.36
N GLN A 367 19.15 -7.53 16.82
CA GLN A 367 19.67 -8.83 16.43
C GLN A 367 19.89 -9.74 17.65
N LYS A 368 20.50 -9.23 18.73
CA LYS A 368 20.78 -10.02 19.96
C LYS A 368 19.52 -10.41 20.71
N ALA A 369 18.51 -9.55 20.73
CA ALA A 369 17.23 -9.81 21.37
C ALA A 369 16.21 -10.49 20.43
N GLU A 370 16.65 -10.89 19.23
CA GLU A 370 15.83 -11.54 18.20
C GLU A 370 14.52 -10.79 17.89
N VAL A 371 14.56 -9.46 17.92
CA VAL A 371 13.41 -8.60 17.63
C VAL A 371 12.97 -8.82 16.19
N LYS A 372 11.70 -9.20 16.00
CA LYS A 372 11.11 -9.44 14.68
C LYS A 372 10.77 -8.13 13.96
N PRO A 373 10.89 -8.06 12.63
CA PRO A 373 10.41 -6.93 11.83
C PRO A 373 8.88 -6.78 11.84
N ASP A 374 8.36 -6.27 12.94
CA ASP A 374 6.97 -5.89 13.11
C ASP A 374 6.75 -4.39 12.89
N THR A 375 5.52 -3.94 13.04
CA THR A 375 5.17 -2.52 12.87
C THR A 375 5.92 -1.59 13.83
N ALA A 376 6.16 -1.99 15.09
CA ALA A 376 6.74 -1.13 16.11
C ALA A 376 8.26 -1.03 16.01
N SER A 377 8.94 -2.13 15.66
CA SER A 377 10.37 -2.16 15.40
C SER A 377 10.72 -1.37 14.13
N LYS A 378 9.98 -1.58 13.03
CA LYS A 378 10.13 -0.79 11.80
C LYS A 378 9.90 0.71 12.04
N ALA A 379 8.92 1.06 12.88
CA ALA A 379 8.64 2.44 13.26
C ALA A 379 9.83 3.19 13.84
N ARG A 380 10.53 2.56 14.78
CA ARG A 380 11.69 3.15 15.44
C ARG A 380 12.84 3.35 14.45
N LEU A 381 13.06 2.42 13.54
CA LEU A 381 14.14 2.52 12.54
C LEU A 381 13.85 3.59 11.49
N LEU A 382 12.61 3.68 11.01
CA LEU A 382 12.21 4.66 10.00
C LEU A 382 12.16 6.10 10.54
N SER A 383 11.82 6.27 11.82
CA SER A 383 11.93 7.59 12.47
C SER A 383 13.38 8.04 12.67
N LEU A 384 14.31 7.11 12.93
CA LEU A 384 15.74 7.41 12.94
C LEU A 384 16.26 7.75 11.53
N LEU A 385 15.93 6.94 10.51
CA LEU A 385 16.35 7.16 9.12
C LEU A 385 16.01 8.57 8.62
N ARG A 386 14.81 9.07 8.95
CA ARG A 386 14.36 10.43 8.58
C ARG A 386 15.01 11.56 9.39
N ALA A 387 15.71 11.23 10.47
CA ALA A 387 16.40 12.22 11.31
C ALA A 387 17.90 12.35 10.98
N PHE A 388 18.45 11.46 10.15
CA PHE A 388 19.85 11.57 9.72
C PHE A 388 20.08 12.87 8.95
N PRO A 389 21.16 13.62 9.26
CA PRO A 389 21.60 14.73 8.41
C PRO A 389 21.96 14.25 7.00
N LEU A 390 21.80 15.14 6.02
CA LEU A 390 22.23 14.90 4.65
C LEU A 390 23.74 14.56 4.62
N ASN A 391 24.12 13.52 3.86
CA ASN A 391 25.50 13.05 3.71
C ASN A 391 26.18 12.53 4.99
N GLU A 392 25.43 12.21 6.05
CA GLU A 392 25.99 11.63 7.27
C GLU A 392 26.63 10.23 6.98
N PRO A 393 27.96 10.05 7.15
CA PRO A 393 28.65 8.81 6.79
C PRO A 393 28.12 7.57 7.52
N GLY A 394 27.60 7.74 8.73
CA GLY A 394 27.01 6.65 9.52
C GLY A 394 25.71 6.08 8.93
N LYS A 395 25.01 6.83 8.07
CA LYS A 395 23.71 6.44 7.50
C LYS A 395 23.79 5.16 6.67
N LYS A 396 24.82 5.02 5.81
CA LYS A 396 24.97 3.83 4.94
C LYS A 396 25.15 2.55 5.79
N LYS A 397 25.94 2.62 6.87
CA LYS A 397 26.12 1.49 7.80
C LYS A 397 24.82 1.14 8.53
N PHE A 398 24.06 2.14 8.96
CA PHE A 398 22.75 1.92 9.59
C PHE A 398 21.77 1.25 8.62
N VAL A 399 21.68 1.74 7.36
CA VAL A 399 20.87 1.14 6.29
C VAL A 399 21.26 -0.33 6.05
N THR A 400 22.56 -0.63 5.93
CA THR A 400 23.03 -2.02 5.79
C THR A 400 22.56 -2.88 6.96
N GLY A 401 22.70 -2.39 8.19
CA GLY A 401 22.23 -3.09 9.38
C GLY A 401 20.71 -3.36 9.39
N ILE A 402 19.90 -2.40 8.90
CA ILE A 402 18.45 -2.56 8.77
C ILE A 402 18.11 -3.68 7.78
N VAL A 403 18.75 -3.70 6.61
CA VAL A 403 18.52 -4.73 5.59
C VAL A 403 18.95 -6.09 6.10
N GLU A 404 20.13 -6.21 6.70
CA GLU A 404 20.62 -7.48 7.26
C GLU A 404 19.72 -8.00 8.38
N TRP A 405 19.31 -7.13 9.31
CA TRP A 405 18.38 -7.49 10.39
C TRP A 405 17.04 -7.98 9.84
N SER A 406 16.44 -7.21 8.92
CA SER A 406 15.12 -7.55 8.36
C SER A 406 15.16 -8.77 7.45
N SER A 407 16.26 -9.02 6.75
CA SER A 407 16.51 -10.24 5.98
C SER A 407 16.62 -11.47 6.88
N LYS A 408 17.40 -11.36 7.97
CA LYS A 408 17.68 -12.50 8.86
C LYS A 408 16.52 -12.86 9.78
N LEU A 409 15.80 -11.88 10.31
CA LEU A 409 14.74 -12.09 11.30
C LEU A 409 13.33 -11.91 10.75
N GLY A 410 13.17 -11.38 9.54
CA GLY A 410 11.88 -11.20 8.86
C GLY A 410 11.53 -12.32 7.89
N GLU A 411 10.49 -12.08 7.09
CA GLU A 411 9.94 -13.04 6.12
C GLU A 411 10.63 -12.96 4.75
N PHE A 412 11.31 -11.85 4.46
CA PHE A 412 11.82 -11.53 3.14
C PHE A 412 13.34 -11.69 3.11
N PRO A 413 13.89 -12.67 2.37
CA PRO A 413 15.33 -12.96 2.38
C PRO A 413 16.20 -11.82 1.83
N ALA A 414 15.61 -10.91 1.05
CA ALA A 414 16.29 -9.73 0.53
C ALA A 414 16.18 -8.49 1.46
N GLY A 415 15.45 -8.58 2.58
CA GLY A 415 15.09 -7.46 3.43
C GLY A 415 13.60 -7.07 3.31
N ASP A 416 13.06 -6.37 4.31
CA ASP A 416 11.65 -5.98 4.35
C ASP A 416 11.30 -4.94 3.25
N PRO A 417 10.29 -5.19 2.39
CA PRO A 417 9.94 -4.30 1.28
C PRO A 417 9.50 -2.89 1.67
N GLU A 418 8.91 -2.70 2.86
CA GLU A 418 8.50 -1.38 3.35
C GLU A 418 9.71 -0.57 3.81
N LEU A 419 10.69 -1.22 4.46
CA LEU A 419 11.97 -0.59 4.77
C LEU A 419 12.73 -0.22 3.49
N HIS A 420 12.80 -1.13 2.50
CA HIS A 420 13.39 -0.85 1.20
C HIS A 420 12.71 0.33 0.50
N HIS A 421 11.39 0.41 0.50
CA HIS A 421 10.67 1.53 -0.09
C HIS A 421 11.07 2.87 0.54
N VAL A 422 11.04 2.99 1.87
CA VAL A 422 11.37 4.26 2.54
C VAL A 422 12.84 4.62 2.38
N ILE A 423 13.76 3.65 2.49
CA ILE A 423 15.19 3.89 2.26
C ILE A 423 15.44 4.38 0.83
N GLY A 424 14.82 3.72 -0.14
CA GLY A 424 14.94 4.08 -1.56
C GLY A 424 14.37 5.48 -1.85
N SER A 425 13.23 5.83 -1.28
CA SER A 425 12.64 7.16 -1.41
C SER A 425 13.52 8.26 -0.79
N LEU A 426 14.10 8.01 0.38
CA LEU A 426 15.03 8.97 1.00
C LEU A 426 16.28 9.17 0.14
N TYR A 427 16.88 8.10 -0.39
CA TYR A 427 18.02 8.25 -1.30
C TYR A 427 17.64 8.98 -2.60
N ALA A 428 16.43 8.76 -3.12
CA ALA A 428 15.95 9.48 -4.30
C ALA A 428 15.80 10.99 -4.01
N GLU A 429 15.25 11.36 -2.85
CA GLU A 429 15.13 12.76 -2.39
C GLU A 429 16.50 13.43 -2.19
N GLU A 430 17.51 12.65 -1.78
CA GLU A 430 18.89 13.11 -1.57
C GLU A 430 19.73 13.17 -2.85
N GLY A 431 19.21 12.66 -3.98
CA GLY A 431 19.95 12.55 -5.24
C GLY A 431 20.95 11.39 -5.30
N GLU A 432 20.92 10.46 -4.34
CA GLU A 432 21.76 9.24 -4.28
C GLU A 432 21.16 8.13 -5.16
N VAL A 433 21.09 8.38 -6.48
CA VAL A 433 20.26 7.59 -7.40
C VAL A 433 20.62 6.10 -7.41
N TYR A 434 21.91 5.74 -7.44
CA TYR A 434 22.31 4.33 -7.49
C TYR A 434 21.92 3.53 -6.24
N ASP A 435 21.95 4.15 -5.07
CA ASP A 435 21.49 3.52 -3.84
C ASP A 435 19.95 3.45 -3.81
N ALA A 436 19.27 4.50 -4.29
CA ALA A 436 17.82 4.49 -4.44
C ALA A 436 17.33 3.34 -5.35
N GLU A 437 17.93 3.15 -6.52
CA GLU A 437 17.58 2.07 -7.48
C GLU A 437 17.59 0.68 -6.83
N ARG A 438 18.65 0.37 -6.08
CA ARG A 438 18.82 -0.91 -5.40
C ARG A 438 17.68 -1.18 -4.41
N HIS A 439 17.30 -0.15 -3.65
CA HIS A 439 16.25 -0.27 -2.65
C HIS A 439 14.84 -0.25 -3.27
N LEU A 440 14.57 0.63 -4.23
CA LEU A 440 13.26 0.74 -4.89
C LEU A 440 12.91 -0.51 -5.71
N THR A 441 13.92 -1.21 -6.23
CA THR A 441 13.74 -2.52 -6.89
C THR A 441 13.13 -3.56 -5.94
N LEU A 442 13.52 -3.54 -4.67
CA LEU A 442 13.11 -4.52 -3.65
C LEU A 442 11.95 -4.03 -2.76
N GLY A 443 11.43 -2.83 -3.03
CA GLY A 443 10.42 -2.20 -2.19
C GLY A 443 8.98 -2.67 -2.43
N THR A 444 8.02 -1.88 -1.96
CA THR A 444 6.58 -2.15 -2.15
C THR A 444 6.13 -1.90 -3.60
N SER A 445 4.84 -2.11 -3.89
CA SER A 445 4.21 -1.74 -5.18
C SER A 445 4.31 -0.25 -5.54
N ASP A 446 4.78 0.56 -4.61
CA ASP A 446 4.69 2.02 -4.63
C ASP A 446 6.04 2.59 -5.02
N SER A 447 7.10 1.83 -4.74
CA SER A 447 8.47 2.07 -5.19
C SER A 447 8.58 2.25 -6.69
N ALA A 448 7.77 1.55 -7.50
CA ALA A 448 7.81 1.70 -8.95
C ALA A 448 7.43 3.11 -9.42
N GLN A 449 6.61 3.84 -8.64
CA GLN A 449 6.30 5.25 -8.91
C GLN A 449 7.53 6.12 -8.63
N VAL A 450 8.07 6.01 -7.42
CA VAL A 450 9.25 6.78 -6.99
C VAL A 450 10.43 6.53 -7.91
N PHE A 451 10.65 5.27 -8.30
CA PHE A 451 11.72 4.87 -9.20
C PHE A 451 11.54 5.51 -10.58
N ALA A 452 10.36 5.38 -11.18
CA ALA A 452 10.10 5.99 -12.49
C ALA A 452 10.20 7.53 -12.46
N ASP A 453 9.74 8.16 -11.39
CA ASP A 453 9.81 9.62 -11.23
C ASP A 453 11.23 10.13 -11.02
N MET A 454 12.04 9.42 -10.22
CA MET A 454 13.46 9.71 -10.03
C MET A 454 14.22 9.60 -11.36
N GLU A 455 14.06 8.48 -12.08
CA GLU A 455 14.72 8.26 -13.36
C GLU A 455 14.28 9.26 -14.42
N TYR A 456 12.99 9.65 -14.42
CA TYR A 456 12.51 10.69 -15.33
C TYR A 456 13.08 12.07 -14.98
N THR A 457 13.20 12.38 -13.69
CA THR A 457 13.77 13.64 -13.23
C THR A 457 15.25 13.72 -13.58
N TRP A 458 15.99 12.62 -13.45
CA TRP A 458 17.37 12.55 -13.90
C TRP A 458 17.50 12.67 -15.42
N TYR A 459 16.62 12.01 -16.17
CA TYR A 459 16.52 12.17 -17.63
C TYR A 459 16.24 13.62 -18.05
N SER A 460 15.42 14.38 -17.31
CA SER A 460 15.02 15.71 -17.77
C SER A 460 16.15 16.73 -17.87
N ASP A 461 17.31 16.42 -17.27
CA ASP A 461 18.52 17.22 -17.38
C ASP A 461 19.49 16.71 -18.48
N ASP A 462 19.09 15.70 -19.26
CA ASP A 462 19.91 15.04 -20.28
C ASP A 462 19.28 15.12 -21.70
N GLU A 463 19.98 14.59 -22.71
CA GLU A 463 19.55 14.63 -24.11
C GLU A 463 18.27 13.79 -24.35
N PRO A 464 17.31 14.24 -25.18
CA PRO A 464 16.09 13.49 -25.48
C PRO A 464 16.30 12.07 -26.01
N SER A 465 17.44 11.82 -26.67
CA SER A 465 17.85 10.50 -27.17
C SER A 465 18.10 9.49 -26.05
N THR A 466 18.46 9.95 -24.84
CA THR A 466 18.83 9.09 -23.72
C THR A 466 17.63 8.58 -22.92
N ALA A 467 16.40 9.07 -23.18
CA ALA A 467 15.17 8.68 -22.50
C ALA A 467 14.99 7.16 -22.33
N SER A 468 15.37 6.38 -23.35
CA SER A 468 15.27 4.91 -23.33
C SER A 468 16.18 4.27 -22.28
N HIS A 469 17.35 4.87 -22.01
CA HIS A 469 18.31 4.38 -21.02
C HIS A 469 17.74 4.52 -19.62
N TYR A 470 17.23 5.69 -19.25
CA TYR A 470 16.60 5.94 -17.95
C TYR A 470 15.36 5.07 -17.73
N ALA A 471 14.52 4.92 -18.76
CA ALA A 471 13.40 3.98 -18.70
C ALA A 471 13.87 2.53 -18.43
N ALA A 472 14.97 2.09 -19.07
CA ALA A 472 15.52 0.75 -18.85
C ALA A 472 16.09 0.56 -17.45
N ARG A 473 16.67 1.59 -16.83
CA ARG A 473 17.15 1.56 -15.44
C ARG A 473 16.02 1.24 -14.46
N ALA A 474 14.81 1.71 -14.71
CA ALA A 474 13.64 1.33 -13.90
C ALA A 474 13.06 -0.05 -14.29
N VAL A 475 13.10 -0.43 -15.57
CA VAL A 475 12.44 -1.65 -16.07
C VAL A 475 13.24 -2.92 -15.79
N PHE A 476 14.54 -2.94 -16.11
CA PHE A 476 15.33 -4.16 -16.04
C PHE A 476 15.49 -4.71 -14.62
N PRO A 477 15.79 -3.91 -13.58
CA PRO A 477 15.91 -4.44 -12.23
C PRO A 477 14.64 -5.16 -11.78
N TYR A 478 13.45 -4.64 -12.10
CA TYR A 478 12.19 -5.31 -11.79
C TYR A 478 12.00 -6.63 -12.56
N LEU A 479 12.41 -6.70 -13.83
CA LEU A 479 12.41 -7.97 -14.57
C LEU A 479 13.40 -8.98 -13.98
N LEU A 480 14.59 -8.53 -13.59
CA LEU A 480 15.64 -9.40 -13.03
C LEU A 480 15.27 -9.99 -11.67
N ILE A 481 14.31 -9.41 -10.95
CA ILE A 481 13.73 -10.01 -9.73
C ILE A 481 12.39 -10.70 -9.95
N GLY A 482 11.94 -10.86 -11.19
CA GLY A 482 10.67 -11.51 -11.50
C GLY A 482 9.41 -10.62 -11.38
N ASN A 483 9.56 -9.34 -11.06
CA ASN A 483 8.44 -8.42 -10.79
C ASN A 483 7.93 -7.72 -12.05
N THR A 484 7.25 -8.48 -12.91
CA THR A 484 6.69 -7.96 -14.17
C THR A 484 5.66 -6.86 -13.98
N ARG A 485 4.91 -6.86 -12.86
CA ARG A 485 3.93 -5.81 -12.54
C ARG A 485 4.61 -4.47 -12.32
N ALA A 486 5.68 -4.43 -11.53
CA ALA A 486 6.42 -3.20 -11.27
C ALA A 486 7.14 -2.70 -12.52
N ALA A 487 7.74 -3.60 -13.31
CA ALA A 487 8.37 -3.26 -14.59
C ALA A 487 7.39 -2.57 -15.56
N ASN A 488 6.17 -3.12 -15.71
CA ASN A 488 5.11 -2.51 -16.52
C ASN A 488 4.67 -1.15 -15.97
N LYS A 489 4.47 -1.04 -14.65
CA LYS A 489 4.08 0.22 -14.01
C LYS A 489 5.15 1.30 -14.22
N ALA A 490 6.42 0.96 -14.00
CA ALA A 490 7.52 1.91 -14.15
C ALA A 490 7.63 2.45 -15.59
N LEU A 491 7.57 1.58 -16.61
CA LEU A 491 7.60 2.02 -18.00
C LEU A 491 6.38 2.87 -18.35
N LEU A 492 5.18 2.48 -17.90
CA LEU A 492 3.96 3.24 -18.16
C LEU A 492 4.04 4.65 -17.57
N LEU A 493 4.54 4.79 -16.34
CA LEU A 493 4.67 6.08 -15.67
C LEU A 493 5.69 6.97 -16.38
N PHE A 494 6.89 6.43 -16.65
CA PHE A 494 7.95 7.14 -17.36
C PHE A 494 7.47 7.65 -18.72
N THR A 495 6.88 6.76 -19.53
CA THR A 495 6.40 7.10 -20.88
C THR A 495 5.20 8.06 -20.87
N SER A 496 4.32 7.98 -19.87
CA SER A 496 3.21 8.92 -19.71
C SER A 496 3.73 10.33 -19.41
N ARG A 497 4.72 10.45 -18.52
CA ARG A 497 5.38 11.73 -18.21
C ARG A 497 6.13 12.28 -19.42
N LEU A 498 6.88 11.44 -20.12
CA LEU A 498 7.59 11.79 -21.36
C LEU A 498 6.65 12.41 -22.40
N SER A 499 5.52 11.75 -22.67
CA SER A 499 4.54 12.20 -23.66
C SER A 499 3.84 13.49 -23.23
N THR A 500 3.63 13.68 -21.92
CA THR A 500 2.98 14.87 -21.37
C THR A 500 3.91 16.09 -21.43
N SER A 501 5.19 15.92 -21.10
CA SER A 501 6.18 17.01 -21.14
C SER A 501 6.61 17.38 -22.56
N HIS A 502 6.46 16.47 -23.53
CA HIS A 502 6.90 16.66 -24.91
C HIS A 502 5.75 16.40 -25.90
N PRO A 503 4.73 17.28 -25.99
CA PRO A 503 3.57 17.07 -26.86
C PRO A 503 3.90 17.02 -28.36
N GLY A 504 5.07 17.52 -28.76
CA GLY A 504 5.60 17.41 -30.13
C GLY A 504 6.30 16.08 -30.45
N LEU A 505 6.49 15.21 -29.44
CA LEU A 505 7.02 13.86 -29.65
C LEU A 505 5.93 13.04 -30.35
N GLY A 506 6.24 12.49 -31.53
CA GLY A 506 5.31 11.61 -32.22
C GLY A 506 5.04 10.35 -31.38
N VAL A 507 3.79 10.16 -30.96
CA VAL A 507 3.35 8.97 -30.22
C VAL A 507 2.18 8.32 -30.94
N GLN A 508 2.28 7.01 -31.17
CA GLN A 508 1.21 6.20 -31.74
C GLN A 508 0.75 5.19 -30.70
N SER A 509 -0.55 5.18 -30.39
CA SER A 509 -1.14 4.17 -29.50
C SER A 509 -1.64 2.99 -30.31
N ILE A 510 -1.14 1.80 -30.00
CA ILE A 510 -1.61 0.54 -30.57
C ILE A 510 -2.31 -0.24 -29.47
N SER A 511 -3.61 -0.46 -29.64
CA SER A 511 -4.45 -1.18 -28.72
C SER A 511 -4.88 -2.52 -29.29
N SER A 512 -4.93 -3.54 -28.44
CA SER A 512 -5.49 -4.85 -28.74
C SER A 512 -6.39 -5.29 -27.59
N PRO A 513 -7.25 -6.32 -27.75
CA PRO A 513 -8.14 -6.76 -26.68
C PRO A 513 -7.43 -7.18 -25.37
N SER A 514 -6.13 -7.47 -25.42
CA SER A 514 -5.35 -7.98 -24.30
C SER A 514 -4.17 -7.09 -23.88
N SER A 515 -3.83 -6.04 -24.63
CA SER A 515 -2.66 -5.20 -24.37
C SER A 515 -2.72 -3.86 -25.10
N ASP A 516 -2.24 -2.80 -24.45
CA ASP A 516 -2.02 -1.48 -25.03
C ASP A 516 -0.52 -1.17 -25.03
N ILE A 517 -0.01 -0.59 -26.13
CA ILE A 517 1.38 -0.15 -26.23
C ILE A 517 1.47 1.21 -26.94
N ARG A 518 2.39 2.05 -26.48
CA ARG A 518 2.75 3.30 -27.14
C ARG A 518 4.02 3.09 -27.95
N ILE A 519 4.00 3.55 -29.20
CA ILE A 519 5.12 3.53 -30.12
C ILE A 519 5.61 4.96 -30.36
N TYR A 520 6.90 5.14 -30.17
CA TYR A 520 7.65 6.39 -30.30
C TYR A 520 8.58 6.24 -31.53
N PRO A 521 8.22 6.75 -32.73
CA PRO A 521 9.01 6.53 -33.93
C PRO A 521 10.45 7.05 -33.83
N SER A 522 10.68 8.09 -33.04
CA SER A 522 12.01 8.67 -32.79
C SER A 522 12.79 8.00 -31.64
N LEU A 523 12.18 7.08 -30.88
CA LEU A 523 12.80 6.41 -29.72
C LEU A 523 12.68 4.89 -29.84
N PRO A 524 13.48 4.25 -30.73
CA PRO A 524 13.36 2.82 -31.03
C PRO A 524 13.61 1.93 -29.81
N LEU A 525 14.57 2.26 -28.94
CA LEU A 525 14.85 1.46 -27.74
C LEU A 525 13.74 1.54 -26.68
N LEU A 526 12.95 2.62 -26.66
CA LEU A 526 11.76 2.71 -25.81
C LEU A 526 10.65 1.76 -26.31
N ASN A 527 10.49 1.63 -27.63
CA ASN A 527 9.59 0.66 -28.25
C ASN A 527 10.05 -0.78 -27.94
N PHE A 528 11.35 -1.02 -27.99
CA PHE A 528 11.93 -2.30 -27.61
C PHE A 528 11.56 -2.69 -26.17
N LEU A 529 11.67 -1.77 -25.19
CA LEU A 529 11.28 -2.05 -23.80
C LEU A 529 9.79 -2.41 -23.67
N GLY A 530 8.90 -1.67 -24.35
CA GLY A 530 7.47 -1.97 -24.35
C GLY A 530 7.16 -3.34 -24.94
N LEU A 531 7.76 -3.66 -26.09
CA LEU A 531 7.59 -4.96 -26.76
C LEU A 531 8.25 -6.10 -25.98
N LEU A 532 9.35 -5.85 -25.26
CA LEU A 532 10.00 -6.82 -24.40
C LEU A 532 9.05 -7.23 -23.25
N LEU A 533 8.37 -6.28 -22.62
CA LEU A 533 7.40 -6.59 -21.57
C LEU A 533 6.22 -7.44 -22.09
N LEU A 534 5.75 -7.15 -23.32
CA LEU A 534 4.73 -7.99 -23.97
C LEU A 534 5.26 -9.39 -24.32
N ALA A 535 6.51 -9.50 -24.76
CA ALA A 535 7.15 -10.79 -25.04
C ALA A 535 7.29 -11.60 -23.74
N VAL A 536 7.71 -10.98 -22.63
CA VAL A 536 7.79 -11.58 -21.29
C VAL A 536 6.41 -12.08 -20.84
N GLN A 537 5.36 -11.28 -21.02
CA GLN A 537 3.98 -11.69 -20.69
C GLN A 537 3.52 -12.93 -21.49
N ARG A 538 3.95 -13.05 -22.76
CA ARG A 538 3.62 -14.19 -23.63
C ARG A 538 4.53 -15.41 -23.41
N GLY A 539 5.72 -15.24 -22.85
CA GLY A 539 6.70 -16.32 -22.63
C GLY A 539 7.24 -16.98 -23.90
N SER A 540 7.15 -16.32 -25.07
CA SER A 540 7.60 -16.89 -26.34
C SER A 540 9.07 -16.55 -26.63
N SER A 541 9.93 -17.56 -26.64
CA SER A 541 11.35 -17.40 -26.97
C SER A 541 11.59 -16.89 -28.39
N ASP A 542 10.68 -17.21 -29.32
CA ASP A 542 10.77 -16.77 -30.71
C ASP A 542 10.48 -15.28 -30.83
N LEU A 543 9.47 -14.76 -30.11
CA LEU A 543 9.20 -13.32 -30.05
C LEU A 543 10.39 -12.55 -29.48
N PHE A 544 11.03 -13.06 -28.43
CA PHE A 544 12.21 -12.44 -27.84
C PHE A 544 13.40 -12.40 -28.83
N LYS A 545 13.66 -13.51 -29.53
CA LYS A 545 14.72 -13.58 -30.55
C LYS A 545 14.45 -12.64 -31.73
N GLN A 546 13.22 -12.64 -32.25
CA GLN A 546 12.78 -11.74 -33.33
C GLN A 546 12.90 -10.28 -32.91
N LEU A 547 12.52 -9.95 -31.67
CA LEU A 547 12.65 -8.60 -31.14
C LEU A 547 14.11 -8.16 -31.06
N LYS A 548 15.00 -8.99 -30.51
CA LYS A 548 16.45 -8.71 -30.48
C LYS A 548 17.03 -8.56 -31.89
N GLN A 549 16.61 -9.39 -32.84
CA GLN A 549 17.06 -9.30 -34.23
C GLN A 549 16.59 -8.00 -34.90
N HIS A 550 15.33 -7.61 -34.71
CA HIS A 550 14.78 -6.38 -35.27
C HIS A 550 15.47 -5.13 -34.75
N TYR A 551 15.76 -5.07 -33.44
CA TYR A 551 16.43 -3.94 -32.80
C TYR A 551 17.96 -4.08 -32.73
N ALA A 552 18.57 -5.04 -33.44
CA ALA A 552 19.99 -5.36 -33.29
C ALA A 552 20.95 -4.19 -33.54
N ALA A 553 20.64 -3.29 -34.48
CA ALA A 553 21.45 -2.11 -34.75
C ALA A 553 21.47 -1.15 -33.54
N HIS A 554 20.30 -0.86 -32.97
CA HIS A 554 20.17 0.01 -31.81
C HIS A 554 20.73 -0.62 -30.53
N LEU A 555 20.56 -1.94 -30.34
CA LEU A 555 21.09 -2.64 -29.16
C LEU A 555 22.63 -2.64 -29.12
N LYS A 556 23.31 -2.59 -30.28
CA LYS A 556 24.78 -2.46 -30.33
C LYS A 556 25.29 -1.14 -29.78
N GLU A 557 24.45 -0.10 -29.77
CA GLU A 557 24.80 1.23 -29.23
C GLU A 557 24.68 1.25 -27.69
N VAL A 558 24.06 0.23 -27.08
CA VAL A 558 23.77 0.16 -25.64
C VAL A 558 24.28 -1.15 -25.01
N SER A 559 25.59 -1.37 -25.05
CA SER A 559 26.23 -2.60 -24.53
C SER A 559 25.91 -2.90 -23.05
N ALA A 560 25.55 -1.88 -22.26
CA ALA A 560 25.10 -2.05 -20.87
C ALA A 560 23.84 -2.92 -20.73
N TRP A 561 23.08 -3.13 -21.82
CA TRP A 561 21.85 -3.94 -21.82
C TRP A 561 22.12 -5.42 -22.10
N ASP A 562 23.32 -5.79 -22.55
CA ASP A 562 23.61 -7.17 -22.96
C ASP A 562 23.41 -8.17 -21.82
N GLU A 563 23.99 -7.90 -20.65
CA GLU A 563 23.90 -8.77 -19.48
C GLU A 563 22.46 -8.87 -18.93
N PRO A 564 21.73 -7.76 -18.67
CA PRO A 564 20.31 -7.83 -18.31
C PRO A 564 19.47 -8.63 -19.32
N LEU A 565 19.70 -8.45 -20.62
CA LEU A 565 18.94 -9.16 -21.66
C LEU A 565 19.29 -10.64 -21.74
N LEU A 566 20.52 -11.05 -21.42
CA LEU A 566 20.89 -12.46 -21.29
C LEU A 566 20.15 -13.10 -20.12
N GLN A 567 20.16 -12.45 -18.95
CA GLN A 567 19.48 -12.92 -17.75
C GLN A 567 17.96 -12.98 -17.94
N ILE A 568 17.35 -11.96 -18.55
CA ILE A 568 15.93 -11.97 -18.92
C ILE A 568 15.63 -13.10 -19.92
N GLY A 569 16.53 -13.32 -20.89
CA GLY A 569 16.51 -14.43 -21.84
C GLY A 569 16.40 -15.79 -21.15
N GLU A 570 17.22 -15.99 -20.13
CA GLU A 570 17.21 -17.21 -19.32
C GLU A 570 15.95 -17.32 -18.46
N MET A 571 15.65 -16.29 -17.66
CA MET A 571 14.58 -16.29 -16.66
C MET A 571 13.19 -16.50 -17.27
N TYR A 572 12.88 -15.82 -18.38
CA TYR A 572 11.54 -15.78 -18.94
C TYR A 572 11.35 -16.65 -20.18
N PHE A 573 12.45 -17.00 -20.87
CA PHE A 573 12.38 -17.71 -22.14
C PHE A 573 13.18 -19.02 -22.16
N GLY A 574 13.89 -19.36 -21.07
CA GLY A 574 14.69 -20.59 -20.98
C GLY A 574 15.86 -20.63 -21.96
N ILE A 575 16.30 -19.48 -22.46
CA ILE A 575 17.46 -19.37 -23.34
C ILE A 575 18.70 -19.52 -22.47
N LYS A 576 19.46 -20.59 -22.69
CA LYS A 576 20.72 -20.81 -21.97
C LYS A 576 21.66 -19.66 -22.25
N ILE A 577 22.17 -19.04 -21.18
CA ILE A 577 23.25 -18.06 -21.30
C ILE A 577 24.45 -18.80 -21.91
N PRO A 578 25.02 -18.30 -23.01
CA PRO A 578 26.25 -18.88 -23.56
C PRO A 578 27.31 -18.91 -22.46
N SER A 579 27.84 -20.09 -22.13
CA SER A 579 28.95 -20.16 -21.18
C SER A 579 30.10 -19.32 -21.72
N GLN A 580 30.65 -18.40 -20.93
CA GLN A 580 31.93 -17.80 -21.26
C GLN A 580 32.95 -18.94 -21.37
N SER A 581 33.28 -19.33 -22.60
CA SER A 581 34.38 -20.24 -22.87
C SER A 581 35.65 -19.58 -22.36
N ASN A 582 36.32 -20.19 -21.39
CA ASN A 582 37.66 -19.76 -21.03
C ASN A 582 38.59 -20.18 -22.17
N PRO A 583 39.15 -19.26 -22.97
CA PRO A 583 39.86 -19.61 -24.20
C PRO A 583 41.05 -20.55 -23.95
N MET A 584 41.67 -20.43 -22.77
CA MET A 584 42.74 -21.31 -22.32
C MET A 584 42.24 -22.72 -22.00
N PHE A 585 41.04 -22.85 -21.42
CA PHE A 585 40.44 -24.16 -21.10
C PHE A 585 39.93 -24.87 -22.36
N ASP A 586 39.38 -24.13 -23.33
CA ASP A 586 38.96 -24.68 -24.62
C ASP A 586 40.15 -25.07 -25.50
N MET A 587 41.24 -24.30 -25.45
CA MET A 587 42.51 -24.65 -26.11
C MET A 587 43.17 -25.88 -25.45
N MET A 588 43.16 -25.97 -24.11
CA MET A 588 43.68 -27.15 -23.41
C MET A 588 42.79 -28.38 -23.62
N SER A 589 41.47 -28.23 -23.61
CA SER A 589 40.51 -29.33 -23.83
C SER A 589 40.60 -29.87 -25.26
N SER A 590 40.72 -28.99 -26.26
CA SER A 590 40.90 -29.38 -27.66
C SER A 590 42.28 -29.99 -27.96
N MET A 591 43.33 -29.62 -27.22
CA MET A 591 44.64 -30.28 -27.31
C MET A 591 44.72 -31.61 -26.54
N LEU A 592 43.98 -31.78 -25.45
CA LEU A 592 44.15 -32.94 -24.54
C LEU A 592 43.15 -34.08 -24.77
N MET A 593 41.96 -33.80 -25.34
CA MET A 593 40.88 -34.79 -25.44
C MET A 593 40.09 -34.66 -26.75
N GLY A 594 40.58 -35.34 -27.79
CA GLY A 594 39.73 -35.67 -28.94
C GLY A 594 38.66 -36.68 -28.55
N GLY A 595 37.38 -36.29 -28.64
CA GLY A 595 36.23 -37.21 -28.70
C GLY A 595 35.52 -37.53 -27.36
N SER A 596 34.28 -37.04 -27.25
CA SER A 596 33.14 -37.51 -26.42
C SER A 596 33.39 -38.38 -25.17
N ASN A 597 33.12 -37.82 -23.99
CA ASN A 597 33.02 -38.56 -22.72
C ASN A 597 31.55 -38.93 -22.38
N PRO A 598 31.19 -40.22 -22.20
CA PRO A 598 29.81 -40.67 -21.91
C PRO A 598 29.31 -40.45 -20.47
N PHE A 599 30.13 -39.89 -19.57
CA PHE A 599 29.86 -39.88 -18.12
C PHE A 599 29.57 -38.49 -17.52
N ALA A 600 29.09 -37.52 -18.31
CA ALA A 600 28.71 -36.22 -17.74
C ALA A 600 27.47 -36.34 -16.82
N PRO A 601 27.52 -35.87 -15.57
CA PRO A 601 26.38 -35.96 -14.65
C PRO A 601 25.22 -35.07 -15.11
N LYS A 602 23.98 -35.60 -15.07
CA LYS A 602 22.76 -34.86 -15.37
C LYS A 602 22.56 -33.73 -14.35
N LYS A 603 22.69 -32.47 -14.79
CA LYS A 603 22.32 -31.28 -14.00
C LYS A 603 20.80 -31.16 -13.87
N ARG A 604 20.32 -30.85 -12.66
CA ARG A 604 18.92 -30.47 -12.36
C ARG A 604 18.56 -29.18 -13.11
N GLU A 605 17.39 -29.18 -13.75
CA GLU A 605 16.83 -28.00 -14.40
C GLU A 605 16.34 -26.97 -13.35
N PRO A 606 16.62 -25.66 -13.53
CA PRO A 606 16.01 -24.62 -12.72
C PRO A 606 14.52 -24.45 -13.09
N ALA A 607 13.69 -24.21 -12.08
CA ALA A 607 12.25 -24.01 -12.23
C ALA A 607 11.95 -22.71 -13.02
N LYS A 608 11.06 -22.79 -14.01
CA LYS A 608 10.57 -21.64 -14.77
C LYS A 608 9.68 -20.76 -13.91
N VAL A 609 9.89 -19.45 -13.92
CA VAL A 609 8.97 -18.47 -13.33
C VAL A 609 7.77 -18.31 -14.27
N GLY A 610 6.56 -18.67 -13.80
CA GLY A 610 5.31 -18.32 -14.51
C GLY A 610 4.45 -19.45 -15.07
N GLN A 611 4.68 -20.74 -14.77
CA GLN A 611 3.63 -21.74 -14.98
C GLN A 611 2.59 -21.63 -13.87
N ALA A 612 1.40 -21.14 -14.20
CA ALA A 612 0.21 -21.43 -13.44
C ALA A 612 0.08 -22.96 -13.30
N ALA A 613 -0.12 -23.45 -12.07
CA ALA A 613 -0.42 -24.85 -11.83
C ALA A 613 -1.63 -25.27 -12.67
N ILE A 614 -1.38 -25.98 -13.77
CA ILE A 614 -2.41 -26.73 -14.47
C ILE A 614 -2.78 -27.83 -13.49
N ALA A 615 -4.03 -27.79 -13.00
CA ALA A 615 -4.59 -28.82 -12.16
C ALA A 615 -4.30 -30.20 -12.79
N GLU A 616 -3.57 -31.05 -12.05
CA GLU A 616 -3.43 -32.45 -12.41
C GLU A 616 -4.82 -33.07 -12.53
N LYS A 617 -5.07 -33.75 -13.66
CA LYS A 617 -6.25 -34.61 -13.79
C LYS A 617 -6.23 -35.64 -12.65
N PRO A 618 -7.37 -35.99 -12.04
CA PRO A 618 -7.41 -37.04 -11.04
C PRO A 618 -6.91 -38.35 -11.65
N GLY A 619 -5.76 -38.84 -11.17
CA GLY A 619 -5.27 -40.16 -11.49
C GLY A 619 -6.27 -41.21 -10.98
N THR A 620 -6.59 -42.16 -11.85
CA THR A 620 -7.29 -43.41 -11.52
C THR A 620 -6.70 -44.05 -10.26
N PRO A 621 -7.52 -44.48 -9.28
CA PRO A 621 -7.01 -45.06 -8.04
C PRO A 621 -6.31 -46.40 -8.32
N GLN A 622 -5.06 -46.52 -7.88
CA GLN A 622 -4.38 -47.80 -7.73
C GLN A 622 -5.12 -48.67 -6.70
N PRO A 623 -5.26 -49.99 -6.94
CA PRO A 623 -5.88 -50.89 -5.98
C PRO A 623 -4.99 -51.06 -4.73
N PRO A 624 -5.58 -51.28 -3.54
CA PRO A 624 -4.82 -51.45 -2.32
C PRO A 624 -3.99 -52.73 -2.37
N ALA A 625 -2.74 -52.64 -1.90
CA ALA A 625 -1.88 -53.78 -1.67
C ALA A 625 -2.53 -54.72 -0.62
N PRO A 626 -2.43 -56.04 -0.78
CA PRO A 626 -3.01 -57.00 0.15
C PRO A 626 -2.24 -56.98 1.47
N GLY A 627 -2.95 -56.80 2.58
CA GLY A 627 -2.40 -57.02 3.91
C GLY A 627 -2.20 -58.51 4.16
N VAL A 628 -1.07 -58.86 4.76
CA VAL A 628 -0.85 -60.14 5.44
C VAL A 628 0.08 -59.91 6.63
N ASP A 629 -0.46 -60.22 7.81
CA ASP A 629 0.09 -60.44 9.17
C ASP A 629 0.93 -59.35 9.87
#